data_AF-B2WQ17-F1
#
_entry.id   AF-B2WQ17-F1
#
_cell.length_a   1.000
_cell.length_b   1.000
_cell.length_c   1.000
_cell.angle_alpha   90.00
_cell.angle_beta   90.00
_cell.angle_gamma   90.00
#
_symmetry.space_group_name_H-M   'P 1'
#
loop_
_entity.id
_entity.type
_entity.pdbx_description
1 polymer ?
#
loop_
_entity_poly.entity_id
_entity_poly.type
_entity_poly.pdbx_seq_one_letter_code
_entity_poly.pdbx_strand_id
1 'polypeptide(L)'
;MTQSKIIEVLKAEGMNKNSLYDLKLMDSALKETQRIKPDQMLNLRRMATDNLVTSDGLEIKKGQRVAVDLGNMVDLKAYPEPEKFDIYRYYNMRQNPATAVKSHAFYIICIGTRSL
;
A
#
# COMPACT_ATOMS: atom_id res chain seq x y z
N MET A 1 11.51 3.52 -17.05
CA MET A 1 12.51 3.06 -16.06
C MET A 1 13.25 1.88 -16.66
N THR A 2 14.47 2.09 -17.13
CA THR A 2 15.32 1.03 -17.69
C THR A 2 16.07 0.35 -16.55
N GLN A 3 16.29 -0.97 -16.65
CA GLN A 3 17.07 -1.74 -15.64
C GLN A 3 18.43 -1.08 -15.32
N SER A 4 19.00 -0.37 -16.29
CA SER A 4 20.24 0.40 -16.13
C SER A 4 20.20 1.43 -14.99
N LYS A 5 19.08 2.15 -14.81
CA LYS A 5 18.96 3.19 -13.78
C LYS A 5 18.93 2.62 -12.36
N ILE A 6 18.32 1.43 -12.20
CA ILE A 6 18.30 0.72 -10.91
C ILE A 6 19.71 0.26 -10.55
N ILE A 7 20.43 -0.31 -11.51
CA ILE A 7 21.81 -0.76 -11.33
C ILE A 7 22.74 0.42 -11.00
N GLU A 8 22.54 1.57 -11.62
CA GLU A 8 23.32 2.78 -11.38
C GLU A 8 23.16 3.29 -9.94
N VAL A 9 21.91 3.43 -9.46
CA VAL A 9 21.62 3.87 -8.08
C VAL A 9 22.15 2.86 -7.05
N LEU A 10 21.97 1.57 -7.30
CA LEU A 10 22.46 0.52 -6.39
C LEU A 10 23.99 0.40 -6.38
N LYS A 11 24.66 0.69 -7.50
CA LYS A 11 26.14 0.71 -7.56
C LYS A 11 26.73 1.96 -6.90
N ALA A 12 26.06 3.10 -6.99
CA ALA A 12 26.53 4.36 -6.42
C ALA A 12 26.40 4.41 -4.89
N GLU A 13 25.27 3.94 -4.36
CA GLU A 13 24.93 4.13 -2.94
C GLU A 13 24.80 2.84 -2.13
N GLY A 14 24.78 1.67 -2.78
CA GLY A 14 24.43 0.41 -2.15
C GLY A 14 22.93 0.33 -1.77
N MET A 15 22.53 -0.71 -1.04
CA MET A 15 21.18 -0.76 -0.43
C MET A 15 21.21 0.02 0.88
N ASN A 16 20.92 1.32 0.81
CA ASN A 16 20.80 2.19 1.96
C ASN A 16 19.43 2.91 1.92
N LYS A 17 19.06 3.62 2.99
CA LYS A 17 17.72 4.26 3.05
C LYS A 17 17.53 5.38 2.01
N ASN A 18 18.63 5.98 1.54
CA ASN A 18 18.61 7.08 0.58
C ASN A 18 18.42 6.55 -0.85
N SER A 19 19.10 5.46 -1.22
CA SER A 19 18.90 4.79 -2.49
C SER A 19 17.49 4.23 -2.65
N LEU A 20 16.85 3.78 -1.57
CA LEU A 20 15.42 3.43 -1.55
C LEU A 20 14.50 4.64 -1.80
N TYR A 21 14.91 5.85 -1.42
CA TYR A 21 14.17 7.07 -1.69
C TYR A 21 14.28 7.50 -3.16
N ASP A 22 15.41 7.20 -3.81
CA ASP A 22 15.60 7.50 -5.24
C ASP A 22 14.89 6.50 -6.15
N LEU A 23 14.62 5.29 -5.64
CA LEU A 23 13.88 4.23 -6.34
C LEU A 23 12.35 4.35 -6.22
N LYS A 24 11.82 5.56 -6.02
CA LYS A 24 10.36 5.83 -5.96
C LYS A 24 9.58 5.29 -7.14
N LEU A 25 10.13 5.37 -8.35
CA LEU A 25 9.48 4.88 -9.55
C LEU A 25 9.45 3.34 -9.61
N MET A 26 10.48 2.68 -9.05
CA MET A 26 10.53 1.22 -8.90
C MET A 26 9.48 0.73 -7.93
N ASP A 27 9.40 1.37 -6.76
CA ASP A 27 8.35 1.07 -5.78
C ASP A 27 6.96 1.29 -6.37
N SER A 28 6.77 2.35 -7.17
CA SER A 28 5.51 2.61 -7.87
C SER A 28 5.15 1.49 -8.85
N ALA A 29 6.12 1.01 -9.64
CA ALA A 29 5.91 -0.12 -10.55
C ALA A 29 5.52 -1.40 -9.79
N LEU A 30 6.23 -1.72 -8.71
CA LEU A 30 6.00 -2.93 -7.92
C LEU A 30 4.61 -2.92 -7.26
N LYS A 31 4.18 -1.75 -6.75
CA LYS A 31 2.83 -1.57 -6.18
C LYS A 31 1.75 -1.74 -7.23
N GLU A 32 1.95 -1.15 -8.42
CA GLU A 32 0.98 -1.29 -9.51
C GLU A 32 0.88 -2.75 -10.00
N THR A 33 1.98 -3.51 -9.99
CA THR A 33 1.94 -4.96 -10.29
C THR A 33 1.09 -5.72 -9.30
N GLN A 34 1.27 -5.47 -8.00
CA GLN A 34 0.49 -6.12 -6.94
C GLN A 34 -0.99 -5.69 -6.96
N ARG A 35 -1.30 -4.47 -7.45
CA ARG A 35 -2.69 -3.99 -7.58
C ARG A 35 -3.45 -4.76 -8.67
N ILE A 36 -2.83 -4.95 -9.84
CA ILE A 36 -3.45 -5.67 -10.97
C ILE A 36 -3.50 -7.17 -10.72
N LYS A 37 -2.46 -7.73 -10.11
CA LYS A 37 -2.37 -9.14 -9.75
C LYS A 37 -2.11 -9.27 -8.25
N PRO A 38 -3.15 -9.13 -7.41
CA PRO A 38 -3.00 -9.38 -5.99
C PRO A 38 -2.68 -10.85 -5.77
N ASP A 39 -1.66 -11.13 -4.96
CA ASP A 39 -1.30 -12.49 -4.55
C ASP A 39 -2.44 -13.15 -3.73
N GLN A 40 -3.13 -12.34 -2.92
CA GLN A 40 -4.27 -12.74 -2.09
C GLN A 40 -5.28 -11.58 -2.06
N MET A 41 -6.59 -11.86 -1.99
CA MET A 41 -7.62 -10.81 -1.87
C MET A 41 -7.92 -10.40 -0.42
N LEU A 42 -7.66 -11.29 0.55
CA LEU A 42 -7.86 -11.05 1.98
C LEU A 42 -6.53 -11.04 2.72
N ASN A 43 -6.15 -9.88 3.23
CA ASN A 43 -4.83 -9.63 3.80
C ASN A 43 -4.87 -9.01 5.19
N LEU A 44 -3.69 -8.82 5.80
CA LEU A 44 -3.58 -8.30 7.17
C LEU A 44 -4.40 -9.12 8.17
N ARG A 45 -4.29 -10.45 8.08
CA ARG A 45 -4.98 -11.38 8.96
C ARG A 45 -4.45 -11.21 10.38
N ARG A 46 -5.35 -10.87 11.31
CA ARG A 46 -5.07 -10.70 12.74
C ARG A 46 -6.13 -11.43 13.56
N MET A 47 -5.81 -11.70 14.81
CA MET A 47 -6.76 -12.20 15.80
C MET A 47 -6.96 -11.11 16.85
N ALA A 48 -8.22 -10.83 17.18
CA ALA A 48 -8.54 -9.88 18.24
C ALA A 48 -8.09 -10.44 19.59
N THR A 49 -7.20 -9.72 20.27
CA THR A 49 -6.71 -10.11 21.60
C THR A 49 -7.72 -9.77 22.68
N ASP A 50 -8.53 -8.74 22.46
CA ASP A 50 -9.56 -8.22 23.35
C ASP A 50 -10.77 -7.75 22.53
N ASN A 51 -11.88 -7.49 23.22
CA ASN A 51 -13.09 -6.97 22.58
C ASN A 51 -12.86 -5.53 22.13
N LEU A 52 -13.18 -5.22 20.87
CA LEU A 52 -13.03 -3.89 20.30
C LEU A 52 -14.28 -3.52 19.49
N VAL A 53 -14.63 -2.24 19.52
CA VAL A 53 -15.72 -1.67 18.73
C VAL A 53 -15.09 -0.73 17.72
N THR A 54 -15.31 -0.98 16.43
CA THR A 54 -14.84 -0.11 15.36
C THR A 54 -15.63 1.21 15.39
N SER A 55 -15.08 2.29 14.81
CA SER A 55 -15.79 3.58 14.63
C SER A 55 -17.18 3.43 14.01
N ASP A 56 -17.35 2.39 13.20
CA ASP A 56 -18.57 2.10 12.45
C ASP A 56 -19.57 1.24 13.25
N GLY A 57 -19.29 1.01 14.54
CA GLY A 57 -20.15 0.25 15.45
C GLY A 57 -20.00 -1.27 15.37
N LEU A 58 -19.07 -1.79 14.56
CA LEU A 58 -18.82 -3.23 14.47
C LEU A 58 -18.11 -3.73 15.74
N GLU A 59 -18.76 -4.64 16.46
CA GLU A 59 -18.17 -5.33 17.60
C GLU A 59 -17.35 -6.54 17.14
N ILE A 60 -16.06 -6.54 17.46
CA ILE A 60 -15.15 -7.66 17.25
C ILE A 60 -14.78 -8.23 18.62
N LYS A 61 -15.15 -9.49 18.84
CA LYS A 61 -14.92 -10.20 20.10
C LYS A 61 -13.53 -10.83 20.13
N LYS A 62 -12.99 -10.97 21.34
CA LYS A 62 -11.74 -11.70 21.61
C LYS A 62 -11.76 -13.08 20.93
N GLY A 63 -10.68 -13.40 20.22
CA GLY A 63 -10.51 -14.65 19.48
C GLY A 63 -11.06 -14.65 18.05
N GLN A 64 -11.83 -13.62 17.64
CA GLN A 64 -12.26 -13.50 16.24
C GLN A 64 -11.09 -13.13 15.33
N ARG A 65 -11.12 -13.67 14.11
CA ARG A 65 -10.16 -13.34 13.06
C ARG A 65 -10.68 -12.16 12.25
N VAL A 66 -9.82 -11.19 12.02
CA VAL A 66 -10.09 -10.02 11.18
C VAL A 66 -9.11 -10.02 10.02
N ALA A 67 -9.58 -9.58 8.86
CA ALA A 67 -8.80 -9.40 7.66
C ALA A 67 -9.32 -8.15 6.93
N VAL A 68 -8.44 -7.54 6.16
CA VAL A 68 -8.78 -6.41 5.29
C VAL A 68 -9.04 -6.96 3.89
N ASP A 69 -10.21 -6.61 3.35
CA ASP A 69 -10.54 -6.87 1.95
C ASP A 69 -9.83 -5.87 1.03
N LEU A 70 -9.29 -6.38 -0.06
CA LEU A 70 -8.59 -5.60 -1.08
C LEU A 70 -9.49 -5.19 -2.25
N GLY A 71 -10.80 -5.45 -2.19
CA GLY A 71 -11.76 -5.03 -3.22
C GLY A 71 -11.69 -3.53 -3.57
N ASN A 72 -11.32 -2.68 -2.60
CA ASN A 72 -11.14 -1.25 -2.83
C ASN A 72 -9.97 -0.90 -3.79
N MET A 73 -9.07 -1.84 -4.09
CA MET A 73 -7.95 -1.63 -5.03
C MET A 73 -8.37 -1.65 -6.51
N VAL A 74 -9.58 -2.09 -6.81
CA VAL A 74 -10.18 -2.09 -8.16
C VAL A 74 -11.39 -1.15 -8.26
N ASP A 75 -11.73 -0.44 -7.18
CA ASP A 75 -12.85 0.51 -7.19
C ASP A 75 -12.55 1.72 -8.09
N LEU A 76 -13.42 1.93 -9.08
CA LEU A 76 -13.40 3.05 -10.01
C LEU A 76 -13.47 4.42 -9.31
N LYS A 77 -14.10 4.48 -8.12
CA LYS A 77 -14.16 5.72 -7.33
C LYS A 77 -12.81 6.07 -6.70
N ALA A 78 -11.99 5.07 -6.40
CA ALA A 78 -10.69 5.24 -5.78
C ALA A 78 -9.55 5.35 -6.82
N TYR A 79 -9.68 4.67 -7.96
CA TYR A 79 -8.65 4.61 -9.00
C TYR A 79 -9.26 4.81 -10.40
N PRO A 80 -8.97 5.93 -11.10
CA PRO A 80 -9.37 6.10 -12.49
C PRO A 80 -8.64 5.09 -13.38
N GLU A 81 -9.34 4.48 -14.34
CA GLU A 81 -8.82 3.43 -15.23
C GLU A 81 -8.18 2.23 -14.47
N PRO A 82 -8.92 1.46 -13.66
CA PRO A 82 -8.35 0.39 -12.82
C PRO A 82 -7.74 -0.77 -13.63
N GLU A 83 -8.17 -0.98 -14.87
CA GLU A 83 -7.67 -2.04 -15.75
C GLU A 83 -6.32 -1.69 -16.40
N LYS A 84 -5.94 -0.41 -16.39
CA LYS A 84 -4.71 0.08 -17.03
C LYS A 84 -3.54 0.07 -16.05
N PHE A 85 -2.47 -0.59 -16.47
CA PHE A 85 -1.19 -0.57 -15.76
C PHE A 85 -0.50 0.79 -15.99
N ASP A 86 -0.44 1.60 -14.94
CA ASP A 86 0.30 2.87 -14.95
C ASP A 86 1.41 2.87 -13.89
N ILE A 87 2.66 2.80 -14.37
CA ILE A 87 3.86 2.80 -13.54
C ILE A 87 4.01 4.12 -12.76
N TYR A 88 3.44 5.22 -13.25
CA TYR A 88 3.54 6.53 -12.60
C TYR A 88 2.41 6.79 -11.60
N ARG A 89 1.43 5.89 -11.47
CA ARG A 89 0.26 6.08 -10.62
C ARG A 89 0.64 6.42 -9.18
N TYR A 90 1.41 5.54 -8.51
CA TYR A 90 1.85 5.77 -7.14
C TYR A 90 2.94 6.84 -7.04
N TYR A 91 3.75 7.03 -8.09
CA TYR A 91 4.73 8.12 -8.17
C TYR A 91 4.04 9.49 -8.12
N ASN A 92 2.96 9.68 -8.89
CA ASN A 92 2.17 10.91 -8.95
C ASN A 92 1.36 11.12 -7.67
N MET A 93 0.80 10.06 -7.09
CA MET A 93 0.10 10.14 -5.80
C MET A 93 1.00 10.61 -4.66
N ARG A 94 2.32 10.33 -4.70
CA ARG A 94 3.28 10.85 -3.71
C ARG A 94 3.46 12.37 -3.78
N GLN A 95 3.27 12.96 -4.96
CA GLN A 95 3.47 14.40 -5.18
C GLN A 95 2.27 15.22 -4.69
N ASN A 96 1.10 14.59 -4.55
CA ASN A 96 -0.09 15.26 -4.06
C ASN A 96 -0.25 14.99 -2.55
N PRO A 97 -0.24 16.03 -1.69
CA PRO A 97 -0.33 15.86 -0.24
C PRO A 97 -1.61 15.13 0.21
N ALA A 98 -2.72 15.23 -0.53
CA ALA A 98 -3.97 14.54 -0.21
C ALA A 98 -3.92 13.03 -0.47
N THR A 99 -3.09 12.56 -1.39
CA THR A 99 -2.97 11.15 -1.77
C THR A 99 -1.62 10.54 -1.41
N ALA A 100 -0.69 11.34 -0.86
CA ALA A 100 0.63 10.91 -0.43
C ALA A 100 0.55 9.77 0.60
N VAL A 101 -0.34 9.86 1.59
CA VAL A 101 -0.51 8.78 2.59
C VAL A 101 -0.93 7.45 1.94
N LYS A 102 -1.86 7.51 0.98
CA LYS A 102 -2.31 6.33 0.21
C LYS A 102 -1.20 5.75 -0.66
N SER A 103 -0.30 6.60 -1.15
CA SER A 103 0.82 6.17 -2.00
C SER A 103 1.90 5.37 -1.24
N HIS A 104 2.02 5.61 0.06
CA HIS A 104 2.93 4.87 0.95
C HIS A 104 2.27 3.59 1.49
N ALA A 105 0.96 3.62 1.72
CA ALA A 105 0.19 2.54 2.32
C ALA A 105 -0.33 1.54 1.27
N PHE A 106 0.55 0.70 0.72
CA PHE A 106 0.09 -0.44 -0.06
C PHE A 106 -0.29 -1.63 0.83
N TYR A 107 0.34 -1.81 2.01
CA TYR A 107 0.05 -2.93 2.94
C TYR A 107 0.29 -2.64 4.43
N ILE A 108 0.52 -1.39 4.82
CA ILE A 108 0.80 -1.05 6.23
C ILE A 108 -0.17 0.03 6.66
N ILE A 109 -1.39 -0.37 7.02
CA ILE A 109 -2.17 0.36 8.02
C ILE A 109 -2.60 -0.64 9.08
N CYS A 110 -1.69 -0.82 10.02
CA CYS A 110 -2.06 -1.07 11.40
C CYS A 110 -1.09 -0.22 12.24
N ILE A 111 -1.30 1.10 12.22
CA ILE A 111 -0.70 1.99 13.22
C ILE A 111 -1.82 2.87 13.75
N GLY A 112 -2.33 2.45 14.90
CA GLY A 112 -3.18 3.17 15.85
C GLY A 112 -3.99 4.35 15.34
N THR A 113 -5.26 4.12 15.00
CA THR A 113 -6.32 5.03 15.45
C THR A 113 -6.50 4.82 16.95
N ARG A 114 -5.55 5.34 17.73
CA ARG A 114 -5.78 5.67 19.14
C ARG A 114 -6.51 7.00 19.16
N SER A 115 -7.77 6.98 18.73
CA SER A 115 -8.71 8.05 19.08
C SER A 115 -9.14 7.79 20.52
N LEU A 116 -8.42 8.43 21.44
CA LEU A 116 -9.07 9.03 22.60
C LEU A 116 -9.76 10.31 22.12
#